data_AF-A0A6J6SE16-F1
#
_entry.id   AF-A0A6J6SE16-F1
#
_cell.length_a   1.000
_cell.length_b   1.000
_cell.length_c   1.000
_cell.angle_alpha   90.00
_cell.angle_beta   90.00
_cell.angle_gamma   90.00
#
_symmetry.space_group_name_H-M   'P 1'
#
loop_
_entity.id
_entity.type
_entity.pdbx_description
1 polymer ?
#
loop_
_entity_poly.entity_id
_entity_poly.type
_entity_poly.pdbx_seq_one_letter_code
_entity_poly.pdbx_strand_id
1 'polypeptide(L)' 'MFTTEGGSCKLDGETLYVYYFADNDARDNYLDIGGDFGGLYLIGDGYVIEGKRATLDALQDDIGGAFSDE' A
#
# COMPACT_ATOMS: atom_id res chain seq x y z
N MET A 1 16.58 1.30 4.15
CA MET A 1 15.52 1.90 3.33
C MET A 1 14.59 0.74 2.97
N PHE A 2 13.32 0.78 3.41
CA PHE A 2 12.42 -0.36 3.26
C PHE A 2 11.91 -0.48 1.81
N THR A 3 11.67 0.65 1.16
CA THR A 3 11.19 0.70 -0.22
C THR A 3 12.35 0.73 -1.21
N THR A 4 12.19 0.00 -2.31
CA THR A 4 13.13 -0.01 -3.43
C THR A 4 12.75 1.07 -4.44
N GLU A 5 11.45 1.26 -4.66
CA GLU A 5 10.90 2.32 -5.49
C GLU A 5 9.57 2.80 -4.89
N GLY A 6 9.29 4.10 -5.01
CA GLY A 6 8.05 4.70 -4.54
C GLY A 6 7.52 5.67 -5.58
N GLY A 7 6.22 5.62 -5.83
CA GLY A 7 5.53 6.51 -6.75
C GLY A 7 4.25 7.03 -6.13
N SER A 8 3.70 8.08 -6.72
CA SER A 8 2.34 8.51 -6.40
C SER A 8 1.56 8.73 -7.68
N CYS A 9 0.29 8.36 -7.65
CA CYS A 9 -0.64 8.60 -8.75
C CYS A 9 -1.88 9.31 -8.21
N LYS A 10 -2.54 10.06 -9.09
CA LYS A 10 -3.84 10.66 -8.77
C LYS A 10 -4.95 9.81 -9.36
N LEU A 11 -5.85 9.33 -8.52
CA LEU A 11 -7.06 8.62 -8.91
C LEU A 11 -8.26 9.32 -8.26
N ASP A 12 -9.26 9.70 -9.07
CA ASP A 12 -10.46 10.42 -8.60
C ASP A 12 -10.19 11.67 -7.74
N GLY A 13 -9.08 12.36 -8.01
CA GLY A 13 -8.66 13.57 -7.28
C GLY A 13 -7.89 13.29 -5.98
N GLU A 14 -7.69 12.03 -5.63
CA GLU A 14 -6.92 11.60 -4.46
C GLU A 14 -5.52 11.18 -4.86
N THR A 15 -4.54 11.46 -3.99
CA THR A 15 -3.17 10.96 -4.19
C THR A 15 -3.06 9.59 -3.53
N LEU A 16 -2.77 8.58 -4.33
CA LEU A 16 -2.36 7.25 -3.88
C LEU A 16 -0.83 7.21 -3.85
N TYR A 17 -0.27 6.55 -2.84
CA TYR A 17 1.16 6.27 -2.79
C TYR A 17 1.39 4.78 -2.99
N VAL A 18 2.24 4.43 -3.94
CA VAL A 18 2.59 3.06 -4.27
C VAL A 18 4.04 2.85 -3.88
N TYR A 19 4.30 1.80 -3.13
CA TYR A 19 5.62 1.45 -2.64
C TYR A 19 5.95 0.02 -3.09
N TYR A 20 7.12 -0.16 -3.67
CA TYR A 20 7.67 -1.46 -4.05
C TYR A 20 8.81 -1.84 -3.12
N PHE A 21 8.93 -3.13 -2.85
CA PHE A 21 9.87 -3.71 -1.89
C PHE A 21 10.73 -4.77 -2.56
N ALA A 22 11.94 -4.95 -2.03
CA ALA A 22 12.87 -5.95 -2.56
C ALA A 22 12.39 -7.37 -2.25
N ASP A 23 11.69 -7.53 -1.14
CA ASP A 23 11.18 -8.79 -0.61
C ASP A 23 10.02 -8.52 0.37
N ASN A 24 9.30 -9.58 0.73
CA ASN A 24 8.14 -9.51 1.61
C ASN A 24 8.53 -9.13 3.05
N ASP A 25 9.74 -9.48 3.53
CA ASP A 25 10.18 -9.07 4.86
C ASP A 25 10.32 -7.54 4.96
N ALA A 26 10.87 -6.89 3.93
CA ALA A 26 10.97 -5.44 3.87
C ALA A 26 9.60 -4.74 3.81
N ARG A 27 8.65 -5.32 3.07
CA ARG A 27 7.25 -4.87 3.01
C ARG A 27 6.57 -4.96 4.36
N ASP A 28 6.70 -6.11 5.02
CA ASP A 28 6.01 -6.37 6.28
C ASP A 28 6.58 -5.50 7.41
N ASN A 29 7.89 -5.25 7.44
CA ASN A 29 8.48 -4.26 8.34
C ASN A 29 8.01 -2.82 8.07
N TYR A 30 7.77 -2.46 6.80
CA TYR A 30 7.21 -1.15 6.46
C TYR A 30 5.75 -1.03 6.94
N LEU A 31 4.96 -2.07 6.76
CA LEU A 31 3.58 -2.14 7.24
C LEU A 31 3.48 -2.08 8.76
N ASP A 32 4.37 -2.76 9.48
CA ASP A 32 4.44 -2.72 10.95
C ASP A 32 4.66 -1.28 11.44
N ILE A 33 5.60 -0.55 10.82
CA ILE A 33 5.87 0.86 11.14
C ILE A 33 4.74 1.78 10.67
N GLY A 34 4.18 1.55 9.49
CA GLY A 34 3.14 2.38 8.88
C GLY A 34 1.78 2.24 9.56
N GLY A 35 1.46 1.04 10.05
CA GLY A 35 0.26 0.73 10.82
C GLY A 35 0.16 1.54 12.11
N ASP A 36 1.29 1.78 12.79
CA ASP A 36 1.35 2.65 13.98
C ASP A 36 0.91 4.10 13.72
N PHE A 37 0.93 4.56 12.46
CA PHE A 37 0.47 5.90 12.08
C PHE A 37 -0.97 5.94 11.54
N GLY A 38 -1.69 4.81 11.58
CA GLY A 38 -3.08 4.71 11.14
C GLY A 38 -3.26 4.76 9.62
N GLY A 39 -2.22 4.41 8.86
CA GLY A 39 -2.32 4.27 7.40
C GLY A 39 -3.12 3.03 7.03
N LEU A 40 -3.97 3.15 6.00
CA LEU A 40 -4.63 2.01 5.38
C LEU A 40 -3.90 1.62 4.11
N TYR A 41 -3.57 0.33 3.99
CA TYR A 41 -2.78 -0.18 2.88
C TYR A 41 -3.50 -1.33 2.15
N LEU A 42 -3.39 -1.35 0.83
CA LEU A 42 -3.65 -2.53 0.01
C LEU A 42 -2.32 -3.21 -0.29
N ILE A 43 -2.20 -4.46 0.15
CA ILE A 43 -1.00 -5.29 0.14
C ILE A 43 -1.07 -6.25 -1.04
N GLY A 44 -0.04 -6.22 -1.89
CA GLY A 44 0.19 -7.20 -2.93
C GLY A 44 1.55 -7.88 -2.81
N ASP A 45 1.90 -8.68 -3.81
CA ASP A 45 3.18 -9.38 -3.86
C ASP A 45 4.31 -8.38 -4.19
N GLY A 46 5.13 -8.04 -3.20
CA GLY A 46 6.22 -7.06 -3.34
C GLY A 46 5.81 -5.58 -3.42
N TYR A 47 4.54 -5.23 -3.17
CA TYR A 47 4.10 -3.83 -3.12
C TYR A 47 3.06 -3.55 -2.02
N VAL A 48 2.95 -2.28 -1.63
CA VAL A 48 1.79 -1.73 -0.90
C VAL A 48 1.33 -0.43 -1.51
N ILE A 49 0.02 -0.22 -1.46
CA ILE A 49 -0.65 1.02 -1.89
C ILE A 49 -1.31 1.66 -0.67
N GLU A 50 -0.90 2.86 -0.34
CA GLU A 50 -1.52 3.69 0.70
C GLU A 50 -2.59 4.58 0.08
N GLY A 51 -3.77 4.61 0.69
CA GLY A 51 -4.88 5.41 0.20
C GLY A 51 -6.13 5.33 1.08
N LYS A 52 -7.21 5.97 0.62
CA LYS A 52 -8.52 5.86 1.29
C LYS A 52 -9.19 4.54 0.98
N ARG A 53 -9.98 4.04 1.94
CA ARG A 53 -10.69 2.76 1.85
C ARG A 53 -11.48 2.58 0.55
N ALA A 54 -12.33 3.56 0.18
CA ALA A 54 -13.15 3.46 -1.03
C ALA A 54 -12.32 3.26 -2.31
N THR A 55 -11.19 3.95 -2.40
CA THR A 55 -10.27 3.88 -3.55
C THR A 55 -9.49 2.57 -3.55
N LEU A 56 -9.08 2.09 -2.37
CA LEU A 56 -8.41 0.81 -2.23
C LEU A 56 -9.35 -0.39 -2.43
N ASP A 57 -10.63 -0.31 -2.07
CA ASP A 57 -11.63 -1.35 -2.37
C ASP A 57 -11.82 -1.49 -3.90
N ALA A 58 -11.90 -0.36 -4.62
CA ALA A 58 -11.96 -0.38 -6.09
C ALA A 58 -10.69 -1.00 -6.71
N LEU A 59 -9.52 -0.70 -6.16
CA LEU A 59 -8.27 -1.32 -6.60
C LEU A 59 -8.22 -2.81 -6.25
N GLN A 60 -8.68 -3.21 -5.07
CA GLN A 60 -8.71 -4.63 -4.68
C GLN A 60 -9.55 -5.47 -5.66
N ASP A 61 -10.68 -4.94 -6.13
CA ASP A 61 -11.53 -5.64 -7.10
C ASP A 61 -10.83 -5.82 -8.47
N ASP A 62 -10.02 -4.84 -8.89
CA ASP A 62 -9.34 -4.82 -10.19
C ASP A 62 -8.03 -5.63 -10.20
N ILE A 63 -7.16 -5.40 -9.21
CA ILE A 63 -5.80 -5.96 -9.16
C ILE A 63 -5.60 -7.03 -8.07
N GLY A 64 -6.60 -7.26 -7.22
CA GLY A 64 -6.51 -8.16 -6.07
C GLY A 64 -5.72 -7.58 -4.89
N GLY A 65 -5.29 -8.48 -4.00
CA GLY A 65 -4.53 -8.14 -2.79
C GLY A 65 -5.34 -8.23 -1.49
N ALA A 66 -4.69 -7.87 -0.38
CA ALA A 66 -5.26 -7.91 0.95
C ALA A 66 -5.12 -6.56 1.65
N PHE A 67 -6.07 -6.18 2.50
CA PHE A 67 -5.91 -4.99 3.33
C PHE A 67 -4.95 -5.26 4.47
N SER A 68 -4.17 -4.24 4.86
CA SER A 68 -3.50 -4.25 6.17
C SER A 68 -4.56 -4.31 7.28
N ASP A 69 -4.31 -5.13 8.30
CA ASP A 69 -5.10 -5.09 9.52
C ASP A 69 -4.96 -3.70 10.19
N GLU A 70 -6.09 -3.11 10.61
CA GLU A 70 -6.17 -1.82 11.32
C GLU A 70 -5.72 -1.92 12.79
#